data_AF-A0A7X7N3K0-F1
#
_entry.id   AF-A0A7X7N3K0-F1
#
_cell.length_a   1.000
_cell.length_b   1.000
_cell.length_c   1.000
_cell.angle_alpha   90.00
_cell.angle_beta   90.00
_cell.angle_gamma   90.00
#
_symmetry.space_group_name_H-M   'P 1'
#
loop_
_entity.id
_entity.type
_entity.pdbx_description
1 polymer ?
#
loop_
_entity_poly.entity_id
_entity_poly.type
_entity_poly.pdbx_seq_one_letter_code
_entity_poly.pdbx_strand_id
1 'polypeptide(L)'
;VDVEDAAHEVGKICNSFKTTDVDLTVVLTHIGFEEDKQLASMLDPDWGVDIIIGGHTHTILEKPAEVNGVLVVQAGIGTNQIGRFDLVIDTDTNSVSEYKWELVPIDSDHCPRDPVIDRTVELYKGKTDEKYGRVLCRLPRALTHPSRYQETELGSLFADVFKHSLGVDISFLGSGAVRKPEAGPVLTHGDVIEIAPFNDKVYRLQATGEQLRRICRYILRDEAFEGDHTEFFQFSVGVEMVYSQRRRDFEDYRFMGEPLSNDQLYTISLQEYHRNNCATSLGIPIEELYANGRELVLTTAEQDVLIEYFAGNVRQQVPKPGRLVLVE
;
A
#
# COMPACT_ATOMS: atom_id res chain seq x y z
N VAL A 1 14.60 7.88 17.10
CA VAL A 1 14.23 8.82 18.18
C VAL A 1 13.14 8.11 18.93
N ASP A 2 13.45 7.68 20.15
CA ASP A 2 12.45 7.10 21.05
C ASP A 2 11.73 8.24 21.81
N VAL A 3 10.75 7.86 22.63
CA VAL A 3 9.94 8.83 23.37
C VAL A 3 10.77 9.54 24.46
N GLU A 4 11.79 8.89 25.01
CA GLU A 4 12.68 9.49 26.00
C GLU A 4 13.53 10.62 25.41
N ASP A 5 14.11 10.40 24.22
CA ASP A 5 14.82 11.44 23.48
C ASP A 5 13.90 12.64 23.20
N ALA A 6 12.63 12.38 22.82
CA ALA A 6 11.66 13.44 22.56
C ALA A 6 11.34 14.25 23.82
N ALA A 7 11.12 13.60 24.97
CA ALA A 7 10.88 14.28 26.24
C ALA A 7 12.06 15.16 26.65
N HIS A 8 13.29 14.66 26.46
CA HIS A 8 14.50 15.41 26.74
C HIS A 8 14.61 16.68 25.87
N GLU A 9 14.30 16.59 24.58
CA GLU A 9 14.33 17.74 23.68
C GLU A 9 13.22 18.75 23.98
N VAL A 10 12.00 18.30 24.30
CA VAL A 10 10.93 19.19 24.78
C VAL A 10 11.40 19.97 26.01
N GLY A 11 12.02 19.29 26.98
CA GLY A 11 12.58 19.93 28.17
C GLY A 11 13.65 20.98 27.84
N LYS A 12 14.58 20.71 26.91
CA LYS A 12 15.57 21.70 26.47
C LYS A 12 14.90 22.94 25.87
N ILE A 13 13.89 22.75 25.03
CA ILE A 13 13.16 23.83 24.37
C ILE A 13 12.39 24.66 25.40
N CYS A 14 11.57 24.04 26.25
CA CYS A 14 10.81 24.75 27.28
C CYS A 14 11.74 25.53 28.23
N ASN A 15 12.87 24.93 28.64
CA ASN A 15 13.87 25.62 29.45
C ASN A 15 14.47 26.85 28.77
N SER A 16 14.62 26.86 27.44
CA SER A 16 15.14 28.01 26.69
C SER A 16 14.17 29.20 26.68
N PHE A 17 12.87 28.94 26.89
CA PHE A 17 11.82 29.97 26.94
C PHE A 17 11.40 30.35 28.35
N LYS A 18 11.99 29.79 29.42
CA LYS A 18 11.62 30.08 30.82
C LYS A 18 11.66 31.55 31.24
N THR A 19 12.44 32.38 30.56
CA THR A 19 12.48 33.83 30.83
C THR A 19 11.47 34.63 30.01
N THR A 20 10.72 33.96 29.15
CA THR A 20 9.64 34.51 28.35
C THR A 20 8.34 34.20 29.05
N ASP A 21 7.45 35.18 29.11
CA ASP A 21 6.10 34.96 29.59
C ASP A 21 5.32 34.20 28.52
N VAL A 22 5.01 32.93 28.80
CA VAL A 22 4.31 32.02 27.90
C VAL A 22 3.04 31.56 28.59
N ASP A 23 1.89 31.92 28.04
CA ASP A 23 0.58 31.61 28.62
C ASP A 23 0.04 30.21 28.24
N LEU A 24 0.58 29.61 27.16
CA LEU A 24 0.15 28.31 26.63
C LEU A 24 1.29 27.63 25.88
N THR A 25 1.57 26.37 26.19
CA THR A 25 2.54 25.56 25.43
C THR A 25 1.85 24.37 24.76
N VAL A 26 1.97 24.31 23.43
CA VAL A 26 1.47 23.20 22.60
C VAL A 26 2.64 22.45 21.97
N VAL A 27 2.70 21.15 22.18
CA VAL A 27 3.64 20.25 21.52
C VAL A 27 2.93 19.59 20.34
N LEU A 28 3.49 19.75 19.14
CA LEU A 28 2.99 19.11 17.91
C LEU A 28 3.88 17.91 17.57
N THR A 29 3.30 16.71 17.51
CA THR A 29 4.03 15.45 17.31
C THR A 29 3.49 14.65 16.12
N HIS A 30 4.23 13.60 15.76
CA HIS A 30 3.78 12.59 14.80
C HIS A 30 4.32 11.20 15.18
N ILE A 31 4.18 10.83 16.46
CA ILE A 31 4.79 9.60 17.02
C ILE A 31 3.78 8.49 17.33
N GLY A 32 2.48 8.78 17.28
CA GLY A 32 1.42 7.83 17.60
C GLY A 32 0.77 8.15 18.95
N PHE A 33 -0.51 7.82 19.07
CA PHE A 33 -1.33 8.29 20.20
C PHE A 33 -0.91 7.70 21.55
N GLU A 34 -0.45 6.45 21.60
CA GLU A 34 0.02 5.85 22.86
C GLU A 34 1.40 6.38 23.24
N GLU A 35 2.25 6.62 22.24
CA GLU A 35 3.55 7.27 22.41
C GLU A 35 3.40 8.73 22.86
N ASP A 36 2.39 9.45 22.37
CA ASP A 36 2.04 10.82 22.82
C ASP A 36 1.61 10.84 24.28
N LYS A 37 0.84 9.85 24.73
CA LYS A 37 0.47 9.68 26.15
C LYS A 37 1.68 9.31 27.00
N GLN A 38 2.57 8.46 26.49
CA GLN A 38 3.83 8.15 27.16
C GLN A 38 4.70 9.41 27.29
N LEU A 39 4.82 10.20 26.22
CA LEU A 39 5.53 11.47 26.24
C LEU A 39 4.95 12.40 27.30
N ALA A 40 3.63 12.63 27.30
CA ALA A 40 2.95 13.45 28.30
C ALA A 40 3.28 13.04 29.75
N SER A 41 3.34 11.72 30.01
CA SER A 41 3.68 11.19 31.34
C SER A 41 5.12 11.45 31.79
N MET A 42 6.02 11.73 30.84
CA MET A 42 7.45 12.00 31.08
C MET A 42 7.78 13.51 31.17
N LEU A 43 6.84 14.38 30.81
CA LEU A 43 7.06 15.83 30.84
C LEU A 43 7.11 16.35 32.28
N ASP A 44 8.09 17.19 32.57
CA ASP A 44 8.16 17.91 33.85
C ASP A 44 7.04 18.97 33.90
N PRO A 45 6.15 18.97 34.92
CA PRO A 45 5.13 20.00 35.07
C PRO A 45 5.68 21.43 35.06
N ASP A 46 6.93 21.65 35.51
CA ASP A 46 7.58 22.97 35.49
C ASP A 46 7.91 23.45 34.07
N TRP A 47 7.75 22.61 33.05
CA TRP A 47 7.87 22.99 31.64
C TRP A 47 6.57 23.60 31.08
N GLY A 48 5.46 23.52 31.82
CA GLY A 48 4.20 24.18 31.46
C GLY A 48 3.62 23.74 30.13
N VAL A 49 3.67 22.44 29.82
CA VAL A 49 3.06 21.88 28.60
C VAL A 49 1.58 21.60 28.85
N ASP A 50 0.71 22.23 28.07
CA ASP A 50 -0.74 22.11 28.25
C ASP A 50 -1.38 21.11 27.27
N ILE A 51 -0.88 21.07 26.03
CA ILE A 51 -1.52 20.30 24.95
C ILE A 51 -0.47 19.58 24.10
N ILE A 52 -0.76 18.32 23.77
CA ILE A 52 -0.12 17.58 22.69
C ILE A 52 -1.14 17.37 21.56
N ILE A 53 -0.79 17.86 20.37
CA ILE A 53 -1.52 17.57 19.13
C ILE A 53 -0.69 16.56 18.35
N GLY A 54 -1.20 15.33 18.24
CA GLY A 54 -0.47 14.21 17.65
C GLY A 54 -0.89 13.83 16.23
N GLY A 55 -0.24 12.78 15.72
CA GLY A 55 -0.53 12.17 14.42
C GLY A 55 -0.07 10.70 14.33
N HIS A 56 0.18 10.19 13.13
CA HIS A 56 0.64 8.83 12.84
C HIS A 56 -0.41 7.71 12.95
N THR A 57 -1.11 7.59 14.08
CA THR A 57 -2.02 6.45 14.35
C THR A 57 -3.45 6.66 13.86
N HIS A 58 -3.76 7.85 13.32
CA HIS A 58 -5.09 8.19 12.78
C HIS A 58 -6.21 8.07 13.82
N THR A 59 -5.91 8.36 15.08
CA THR A 59 -6.87 8.17 16.18
C THR A 59 -7.99 9.20 16.09
N ILE A 60 -9.24 8.75 16.24
CA ILE A 60 -10.44 9.60 16.36
C ILE A 60 -10.83 9.62 17.84
N LEU A 61 -11.00 10.81 18.40
CA LEU A 61 -11.26 11.01 19.82
C LEU A 61 -12.50 11.89 20.01
N GLU A 62 -13.49 11.37 20.75
CA GLU A 62 -14.66 12.16 21.18
C GLU A 62 -14.28 13.20 22.24
N LYS A 63 -13.22 12.95 23.01
CA LYS A 63 -12.67 13.86 24.01
C LYS A 63 -11.14 13.71 24.11
N PRO A 64 -10.40 14.75 24.51
CA PRO A 64 -8.98 14.65 24.76
C PRO A 64 -8.67 13.58 25.81
N ALA A 65 -7.55 12.88 25.65
CA ALA A 65 -6.96 12.13 26.75
C ALA A 65 -6.18 13.12 27.63
N GLU A 66 -6.27 12.96 28.94
CA GLU A 66 -5.50 13.80 29.87
C GLU A 66 -4.48 12.94 30.58
N VAL A 67 -3.20 13.28 30.45
CA VAL A 67 -2.09 12.59 31.09
C VAL A 67 -1.15 13.63 31.67
N ASN A 68 -0.88 13.53 32.97
CA ASN A 68 0.00 14.47 33.68
C ASN A 68 -0.43 15.95 33.53
N GLY A 69 -1.75 16.20 33.49
CA GLY A 69 -2.31 17.55 33.27
C GLY A 69 -2.22 18.04 31.81
N VAL A 70 -1.70 17.22 30.89
CA VAL A 70 -1.55 17.56 29.47
C VAL A 70 -2.69 16.93 28.66
N LEU A 71 -3.35 17.74 27.84
CA LEU A 71 -4.41 17.29 26.92
C LEU A 71 -3.80 16.73 25.64
N VAL A 72 -4.11 15.48 25.30
CA VAL A 72 -3.59 14.77 24.13
C VAL A 72 -4.72 14.49 23.14
N VAL A 73 -4.56 14.95 21.90
CA VAL A 73 -5.56 14.76 20.82
C VAL A 73 -4.95 14.35 19.48
N GLN A 74 -5.80 13.80 18.62
CA GLN A 74 -5.58 13.62 17.18
C GLN A 74 -6.87 13.90 16.41
N ALA A 75 -6.73 14.17 15.11
CA ALA A 75 -7.85 14.47 14.21
C ALA A 75 -8.00 13.43 13.07
N GLY A 76 -7.77 12.15 13.38
CA GLY A 76 -7.99 11.05 12.44
C GLY A 76 -7.12 11.08 11.17
N ILE A 77 -7.69 10.65 10.03
CA ILE A 77 -7.02 10.54 8.72
C ILE A 77 -7.86 11.18 7.61
N GLY A 78 -7.20 11.42 6.47
CA GLY A 78 -7.86 11.49 5.18
C GLY A 78 -8.54 12.82 4.94
N THR A 79 -8.22 13.83 5.74
CA THR A 79 -8.86 15.14 5.70
C THR A 79 -10.39 15.04 5.80
N ASN A 80 -10.88 14.09 6.61
CA ASN A 80 -12.32 13.88 6.83
C ASN A 80 -12.87 14.73 7.99
N GLN A 81 -12.00 15.28 8.84
CA GLN A 81 -12.36 16.11 9.99
C GLN A 81 -11.26 17.13 10.33
N ILE A 82 -11.65 18.22 10.99
CA ILE A 82 -10.80 19.25 11.58
C ILE A 82 -10.92 19.12 13.10
N GLY A 83 -9.80 18.94 13.78
CA GLY A 83 -9.75 19.04 15.25
C GLY A 83 -9.82 20.50 15.67
N ARG A 84 -10.82 20.84 16.50
CA ARG A 84 -11.01 22.19 17.02
C ARG A 84 -11.00 22.20 18.54
N PHE A 85 -10.10 23.03 19.07
CA PHE A 85 -10.11 23.45 20.47
C PHE A 85 -10.60 24.89 20.56
N ASP A 86 -11.60 25.12 21.41
CA ASP A 86 -11.88 26.44 21.98
C ASP A 86 -11.32 26.44 23.42
N LEU A 87 -10.35 27.31 23.72
CA LEU A 87 -9.62 27.33 25.00
C LEU A 87 -9.87 28.62 25.78
N VAL A 88 -9.95 28.51 27.10
CA VAL A 88 -9.85 29.63 28.05
C VAL A 88 -8.54 29.47 28.81
N ILE A 89 -7.68 30.48 28.74
CA ILE A 89 -6.36 30.47 29.38
C ILE A 89 -6.42 31.32 30.65
N ASP A 90 -5.97 30.74 31.76
CA ASP A 90 -5.72 31.47 33.00
C ASP A 90 -4.30 32.05 32.95
N THR A 91 -4.20 33.38 32.91
CA THR A 91 -2.92 34.11 32.83
C THR A 91 -2.23 34.30 34.18
N ASP A 92 -2.90 33.97 35.29
CA ASP A 92 -2.25 33.95 36.61
C ASP A 92 -1.48 32.62 36.81
N THR A 93 -1.97 31.55 36.20
CA THR A 93 -1.34 30.20 36.25
C THR A 93 -0.68 29.77 34.94
N ASN A 94 -0.79 30.57 33.88
CA ASN A 94 -0.32 30.27 32.52
C ASN A 94 -0.70 28.86 32.06
N SER A 95 -1.99 28.53 32.20
CA SER A 95 -2.50 27.19 31.87
C SER A 95 -3.93 27.21 31.33
N VAL A 96 -4.33 26.10 30.70
CA VAL A 96 -5.70 25.91 30.23
C VAL A 96 -6.66 25.73 31.43
N SER A 97 -7.59 26.66 31.62
CA SER A 97 -8.61 26.59 32.68
C SER A 97 -9.90 25.90 32.24
N GLU A 98 -10.33 26.17 31.01
CA GLU A 98 -11.48 25.52 30.38
C GLU A 98 -11.17 25.21 28.91
N TYR A 99 -11.73 24.11 28.41
CA TYR A 99 -11.65 23.79 26.98
C TYR A 99 -12.93 23.15 26.47
N LYS A 100 -13.16 23.34 25.18
CA LYS A 100 -14.10 22.56 24.39
C LYS A 100 -13.35 21.93 23.23
N TRP A 101 -13.50 20.62 23.06
CA TRP A 101 -12.96 19.86 21.93
C TRP A 101 -14.10 19.39 21.02
N GLU A 102 -13.92 19.55 19.72
CA GLU A 102 -14.80 18.96 18.71
C GLU A 102 -14.01 18.52 17.48
N LEU A 103 -14.42 17.39 16.88
CA LEU A 103 -14.02 17.00 15.54
C LEU A 103 -15.09 17.50 14.57
N VAL A 104 -14.76 18.56 13.83
CA VAL A 104 -15.65 19.14 12.82
C VAL A 104 -15.51 18.34 11.53
N PRO A 105 -16.56 17.69 11.01
CA PRO A 105 -16.49 16.97 9.74
C PRO A 105 -16.13 17.90 8.58
N ILE A 106 -15.33 17.42 7.63
CA ILE A 106 -15.09 18.12 6.36
C ILE A 106 -16.13 17.63 5.35
N ASP A 107 -17.25 18.34 5.28
CA ASP A 107 -18.34 18.12 4.34
C ASP A 107 -18.91 19.44 3.81
N SER A 108 -19.93 19.37 2.94
CA SER A 108 -20.56 20.57 2.37
C SER A 108 -21.32 21.42 3.37
N ASP A 109 -21.73 20.85 4.50
CA ASP A 109 -22.58 21.50 5.50
C ASP A 109 -21.72 22.31 6.49
N HIS A 110 -20.52 21.85 6.79
CA HIS A 110 -19.58 22.48 7.72
C HIS A 110 -18.48 23.29 7.02
N CYS A 111 -18.04 22.85 5.84
CA CYS A 111 -16.87 23.39 5.14
C CYS A 111 -17.22 23.72 3.67
N PRO A 112 -17.95 24.83 3.40
CA PRO A 112 -18.23 25.24 2.04
C PRO A 112 -16.92 25.51 1.27
N ARG A 113 -16.89 25.12 -0.01
CA ARG A 113 -15.71 25.26 -0.86
C ARG A 113 -15.32 26.74 -1.00
N ASP A 114 -14.06 27.06 -0.72
CA ASP A 114 -13.51 28.38 -1.01
C ASP A 114 -13.28 28.53 -2.53
N PRO A 115 -13.92 29.51 -3.21
CA PRO A 115 -13.81 29.65 -4.67
C PRO A 115 -12.41 29.97 -5.20
N VAL A 116 -11.50 30.52 -4.37
CA VAL A 116 -10.11 30.80 -4.76
C VAL A 116 -9.28 29.52 -4.69
N ILE A 117 -9.43 28.75 -3.62
CA ILE A 117 -8.78 27.43 -3.50
C ILE A 117 -9.31 26.48 -4.55
N ASP A 118 -10.62 26.47 -4.78
CA ASP A 118 -11.27 25.63 -5.78
C ASP A 118 -10.71 25.89 -7.19
N ARG A 119 -10.65 27.16 -7.60
CA ARG A 119 -10.02 27.55 -8.87
C ARG A 119 -8.54 27.17 -8.96
N THR A 120 -7.82 27.22 -7.85
CA THR A 120 -6.41 26.81 -7.80
C THR A 120 -6.28 25.31 -8.01
N VAL A 121 -7.11 24.51 -7.33
CA VAL A 121 -7.18 23.06 -7.50
C VAL A 121 -7.55 22.71 -8.94
N GLU A 122 -8.57 23.35 -9.51
CA GLU A 122 -8.98 23.15 -10.90
C GLU A 122 -7.88 23.47 -11.92
N LEU A 123 -7.11 24.55 -11.70
CA LEU A 123 -6.00 24.93 -12.58
C LEU A 123 -4.92 23.85 -12.62
N TYR A 124 -4.51 23.33 -11.46
CA TYR A 124 -3.51 22.26 -11.42
C TYR A 124 -4.07 20.93 -11.90
N LYS A 125 -5.33 20.63 -11.56
CA LYS A 125 -6.04 19.47 -12.05
C LYS A 125 -6.10 19.45 -13.57
N GLY A 126 -6.43 20.57 -14.23
CA GLY A 126 -6.46 20.63 -15.70
C GLY A 126 -5.12 20.29 -16.34
N LYS A 127 -4.00 20.73 -15.73
CA LYS A 127 -2.64 20.38 -16.21
C LYS A 127 -2.31 18.90 -16.02
N THR A 128 -2.77 18.29 -14.92
CA THR A 128 -2.56 16.87 -14.67
C THR A 128 -3.49 16.00 -15.51
N ASP A 129 -4.73 16.43 -15.74
CA ASP A 129 -5.76 15.73 -16.52
C ASP A 129 -5.32 15.57 -17.97
N GLU A 130 -4.59 16.53 -18.55
CA GLU A 130 -4.02 16.38 -19.90
C GLU A 130 -3.06 15.18 -19.99
N LYS A 131 -2.22 14.98 -18.97
CA LYS A 131 -1.26 13.87 -18.93
C LYS A 131 -1.91 12.54 -18.56
N TYR A 132 -2.78 12.55 -17.55
CA TYR A 132 -3.34 11.33 -16.95
C TYR A 132 -4.67 10.90 -17.57
N GLY A 133 -5.44 11.84 -18.13
CA GLY A 133 -6.66 11.54 -18.89
C GLY A 133 -6.41 10.97 -20.28
N ARG A 134 -5.14 10.84 -20.70
CA ARG A 134 -4.76 10.18 -21.97
C ARG A 134 -5.26 8.74 -21.97
N VAL A 135 -6.16 8.42 -22.90
CA VAL A 135 -6.63 7.04 -23.14
C VAL A 135 -5.48 6.19 -23.66
N LEU A 136 -5.17 5.10 -22.98
CA LEU A 136 -4.16 4.12 -23.39
C LEU A 136 -4.79 3.03 -24.25
N CYS A 137 -5.85 2.37 -23.76
CA CYS A 137 -6.52 1.29 -24.47
C CYS A 137 -8.01 1.22 -24.16
N ARG A 138 -8.71 0.37 -24.91
CA ARG A 138 -10.09 -0.03 -24.62
C ARG A 138 -10.14 -1.51 -24.29
N LEU A 139 -10.75 -1.81 -23.15
CA LEU A 139 -11.09 -3.17 -22.74
C LEU A 139 -12.46 -3.55 -23.33
N PRO A 140 -12.74 -4.84 -23.59
CA PRO A 140 -14.04 -5.27 -24.11
C PRO A 140 -15.22 -4.91 -23.18
N ARG A 141 -14.95 -4.85 -21.88
CA ARG A 141 -15.83 -4.43 -20.78
C ARG A 141 -14.95 -4.07 -19.58
N ALA A 142 -15.56 -3.67 -18.46
CA ALA A 142 -14.83 -3.61 -17.20
C ALA A 142 -14.26 -5.00 -16.85
N LEU A 143 -13.00 -5.02 -16.42
CA LEU A 143 -12.32 -6.22 -15.92
C LEU A 143 -12.12 -6.09 -14.42
N THR A 144 -12.37 -7.18 -13.70
CA THR A 144 -12.53 -7.14 -12.24
C THR A 144 -11.32 -7.72 -11.50
N HIS A 145 -11.14 -7.25 -10.26
CA HIS A 145 -10.21 -7.69 -9.23
C HIS A 145 -10.90 -7.64 -7.85
N PRO A 146 -11.97 -8.42 -7.64
CA PRO A 146 -12.84 -8.26 -6.47
C PRO A 146 -12.21 -8.71 -5.14
N SER A 147 -11.22 -9.59 -5.21
CA SER A 147 -10.52 -10.13 -4.04
C SER A 147 -9.07 -10.40 -4.40
N ARG A 148 -8.19 -10.19 -3.42
CA ARG A 148 -6.77 -10.47 -3.58
C ARG A 148 -6.44 -11.96 -3.44
N TYR A 149 -7.36 -12.79 -2.97
CA TYR A 149 -7.10 -14.18 -2.56
C TYR A 149 -7.57 -15.21 -3.60
N GLN A 150 -7.70 -14.78 -4.86
CA GLN A 150 -8.18 -15.61 -5.96
C GLN A 150 -7.61 -15.14 -7.29
N GLU A 151 -7.74 -15.98 -8.33
CA GLU A 151 -7.53 -15.55 -9.71
C GLU A 151 -8.53 -14.45 -10.09
N THR A 152 -8.05 -13.42 -10.79
CA THR A 152 -8.86 -12.28 -11.22
C THR A 152 -8.58 -11.91 -12.67
N GLU A 153 -9.56 -11.33 -13.36
CA GLU A 153 -9.41 -10.98 -14.77
C GLU A 153 -8.37 -9.88 -14.98
N LEU A 154 -8.43 -8.84 -14.14
CA LEU A 154 -7.50 -7.72 -14.22
C LEU A 154 -6.08 -8.13 -13.79
N GLY A 155 -5.97 -8.94 -12.73
CA GLY A 155 -4.69 -9.48 -12.28
C GLY A 155 -4.04 -10.39 -13.33
N SER A 156 -4.81 -11.30 -13.91
CA SER A 156 -4.38 -12.16 -15.01
C SER A 156 -3.97 -11.35 -16.25
N LEU A 157 -4.68 -10.26 -16.58
CA LEU A 157 -4.28 -9.37 -17.68
C LEU A 157 -2.93 -8.74 -17.40
N PHE A 158 -2.70 -8.19 -16.21
CA PHE A 158 -1.43 -7.55 -15.87
C PHE A 158 -0.27 -8.55 -15.86
N ALA A 159 -0.49 -9.76 -15.35
CA ALA A 159 0.50 -10.83 -15.44
C ALA A 159 0.83 -11.20 -16.90
N ASP A 160 -0.17 -11.20 -17.80
CA ASP A 160 0.05 -11.40 -19.24
C ASP A 160 0.87 -10.27 -19.85
N VAL A 161 0.59 -9.02 -19.47
CA VAL A 161 1.36 -7.86 -19.91
C VAL A 161 2.83 -8.00 -19.52
N PHE A 162 3.12 -8.30 -18.25
CA PHE A 162 4.50 -8.50 -17.79
C PHE A 162 5.18 -9.65 -18.53
N LYS A 163 4.51 -10.79 -18.71
CA LYS A 163 5.04 -11.91 -19.48
C LYS A 163 5.44 -11.48 -20.89
N HIS A 164 4.53 -10.85 -21.63
CA HIS A 164 4.74 -10.49 -23.02
C HIS A 164 5.77 -9.36 -23.21
N SER A 165 5.65 -8.29 -22.42
CA SER A 165 6.53 -7.12 -22.54
C SER A 165 7.95 -7.41 -22.08
N LEU A 166 8.13 -8.26 -21.05
CA LEU A 166 9.44 -8.55 -20.48
C LEU A 166 10.09 -9.82 -21.04
N GLY A 167 9.36 -10.58 -21.87
CA GLY A 167 9.89 -11.75 -22.57
C GLY A 167 10.28 -12.90 -21.64
N VAL A 168 9.45 -13.21 -20.64
CA VAL A 168 9.66 -14.31 -19.70
C VAL A 168 8.67 -15.47 -19.91
N ASP A 169 8.99 -16.64 -19.36
CA ASP A 169 8.13 -17.82 -19.42
C ASP A 169 6.92 -17.68 -18.49
N ILE A 170 7.13 -17.23 -17.24
CA ILE A 170 6.05 -17.10 -16.26
C ILE A 170 6.19 -15.77 -15.53
N SER A 171 5.14 -14.95 -15.52
CA SER A 171 5.08 -13.80 -14.61
C SER A 171 4.30 -14.13 -13.35
N PHE A 172 4.93 -13.88 -12.20
CA PHE A 172 4.27 -13.85 -10.90
C PHE A 172 3.97 -12.39 -10.57
N LEU A 173 2.69 -12.05 -10.50
CA LEU A 173 2.24 -10.73 -10.06
C LEU A 173 1.60 -10.87 -8.68
N GLY A 174 2.15 -10.20 -7.67
CA GLY A 174 1.51 -10.16 -6.36
C GLY A 174 0.11 -9.56 -6.48
N SER A 175 -0.90 -10.27 -5.99
CA SER A 175 -2.29 -9.80 -6.07
C SER A 175 -2.48 -8.47 -5.33
N GLY A 176 -1.64 -8.19 -4.32
CA GLY A 176 -1.59 -6.92 -3.60
C GLY A 176 -1.11 -5.73 -4.44
N ALA A 177 -0.46 -5.96 -5.59
CA ALA A 177 -0.04 -4.94 -6.53
C ALA A 177 -1.22 -4.27 -7.26
N VAL A 178 -2.36 -4.97 -7.37
CA VAL A 178 -3.60 -4.42 -7.95
C VAL A 178 -4.45 -3.81 -6.84
N ARG A 179 -4.64 -2.49 -6.90
CA ARG A 179 -5.17 -1.66 -5.79
C ARG A 179 -6.62 -1.23 -5.98
N LYS A 180 -7.20 -1.41 -7.17
CA LYS A 180 -8.61 -1.15 -7.43
C LYS A 180 -9.36 -2.45 -7.72
N PRO A 181 -10.67 -2.50 -7.39
CA PRO A 181 -11.50 -3.68 -7.63
C PRO A 181 -11.84 -3.90 -9.11
N GLU A 182 -11.60 -2.93 -9.98
CA GLU A 182 -11.85 -3.04 -11.41
C GLU A 182 -11.09 -2.00 -12.23
N ALA A 183 -10.98 -2.29 -13.54
CA ALA A 183 -10.58 -1.36 -14.57
C ALA A 183 -11.74 -1.15 -15.55
N GLY A 184 -12.13 0.10 -15.79
CA GLY A 184 -13.21 0.43 -16.71
C GLY A 184 -12.92 0.09 -18.18
N PRO A 185 -13.94 0.10 -19.06
CA PRO A 185 -13.79 -0.24 -20.48
C PRO A 185 -12.90 0.74 -21.26
N VAL A 186 -12.66 1.94 -20.74
CA VAL A 186 -11.69 2.90 -21.27
C VAL A 186 -10.62 3.04 -20.20
N LEU A 187 -9.39 2.59 -20.52
CA LEU A 187 -8.28 2.64 -19.60
C LEU A 187 -7.41 3.86 -19.93
N THR A 188 -7.33 4.80 -19.01
CA THR A 188 -6.47 5.98 -19.11
C THR A 188 -5.12 5.76 -18.42
N HIS A 189 -4.19 6.68 -18.63
CA HIS A 189 -2.91 6.69 -17.94
C HIS A 189 -3.08 6.86 -16.42
N GLY A 190 -4.00 7.70 -15.98
CA GLY A 190 -4.34 7.87 -14.56
C GLY A 190 -4.91 6.58 -13.98
N ASP A 191 -5.80 5.89 -14.70
CA ASP A 191 -6.35 4.61 -14.24
C ASP A 191 -5.25 3.58 -13.96
N VAL A 192 -4.25 3.45 -14.85
CA VAL A 192 -3.14 2.51 -14.63
C VAL A 192 -2.36 2.84 -13.36
N ILE A 193 -2.09 4.12 -13.11
CA ILE A 193 -1.36 4.56 -11.91
C ILE A 193 -2.19 4.30 -10.64
N GLU A 194 -3.50 4.52 -10.68
CA GLU A 194 -4.37 4.26 -9.54
C GLU A 194 -4.55 2.75 -9.29
N ILE A 195 -4.62 1.94 -10.35
CA ILE A 195 -4.78 0.48 -10.26
C ILE A 195 -3.46 -0.18 -9.81
N ALA A 196 -2.31 0.22 -10.33
CA ALA A 196 -0.99 -0.30 -9.99
C ALA A 196 -0.03 0.86 -9.64
N PRO A 197 -0.08 1.37 -8.40
CA PRO A 197 0.65 2.58 -8.00
C PRO A 197 2.12 2.35 -7.67
N PHE A 198 2.57 1.09 -7.59
CA PHE A 198 3.96 0.76 -7.32
C PHE A 198 4.78 0.92 -8.59
N ASN A 199 5.98 1.47 -8.46
CA ASN A 199 6.90 1.70 -9.58
C ASN A 199 8.21 0.97 -9.35
N ASP A 200 8.08 -0.27 -8.89
CA ASP A 200 9.19 -1.15 -8.52
C ASP A 200 9.94 -1.65 -9.76
N LYS A 201 11.18 -2.12 -9.53
CA LYS A 201 11.88 -2.89 -10.55
C LYS A 201 11.24 -4.27 -10.71
N VAL A 202 11.32 -4.83 -11.91
CA VAL A 202 10.97 -6.24 -12.16
C VAL A 202 12.21 -7.02 -12.53
N TYR A 203 12.41 -8.17 -11.89
CA TYR A 203 13.58 -9.03 -12.05
C TYR A 203 13.23 -10.28 -12.83
N ARG A 204 14.18 -10.75 -13.65
CA ARG A 204 14.18 -12.11 -14.21
C ARG A 204 15.00 -13.03 -13.32
N LEU A 205 14.40 -14.13 -12.92
CA LEU A 205 15.07 -15.24 -12.25
C LEU A 205 14.88 -16.52 -13.06
N GLN A 206 15.65 -17.56 -12.73
CA GLN A 206 15.53 -18.88 -13.35
C GLN A 206 15.17 -19.91 -12.29
N ALA A 207 14.14 -20.70 -12.55
CA ALA A 207 13.68 -21.79 -11.67
C ALA A 207 13.55 -23.08 -12.47
N THR A 208 13.91 -24.20 -11.87
CA THR A 208 13.57 -25.52 -12.43
C THR A 208 12.08 -25.82 -12.23
N GLY A 209 11.50 -26.73 -13.00
CA GLY A 209 10.12 -27.15 -12.77
C GLY A 209 9.88 -27.73 -11.38
N GLU A 210 10.88 -28.41 -10.80
CA GLU A 210 10.81 -28.87 -9.40
C GLU A 210 10.75 -27.70 -8.41
N GLN A 211 11.56 -26.67 -8.61
CA GLN A 211 11.50 -25.46 -7.78
C GLN A 211 10.17 -24.72 -7.94
N LEU A 212 9.64 -24.62 -9.17
CA LEU A 212 8.31 -24.05 -9.42
C LEU A 212 7.21 -24.82 -8.70
N ARG A 213 7.24 -26.16 -8.70
CA ARG A 213 6.31 -26.98 -7.90
C ARG A 213 6.41 -26.66 -6.42
N ARG A 214 7.63 -26.52 -5.89
CA ARG A 214 7.84 -26.19 -4.48
C ARG A 214 7.33 -24.77 -4.14
N ILE A 215 7.65 -23.78 -4.98
CA ILE A 215 7.17 -22.40 -4.85
C ILE A 215 5.65 -22.37 -4.89
N CYS A 216 5.04 -22.98 -5.92
CA CYS A 216 3.59 -22.95 -6.06
C CYS A 216 2.88 -23.71 -4.91
N ARG A 217 3.44 -24.82 -4.38
CA ARG A 217 2.91 -25.44 -3.16
C ARG A 217 2.96 -24.51 -1.95
N TYR A 218 4.04 -23.74 -1.82
CA TYR A 218 4.19 -22.80 -0.72
C TYR A 218 3.18 -21.66 -0.81
N ILE A 219 3.05 -21.01 -1.96
CA ILE A 219 2.16 -19.84 -2.14
C ILE A 219 0.67 -20.21 -2.21
N LEU A 220 0.33 -21.48 -2.43
CA LEU A 220 -1.05 -22.00 -2.43
C LEU A 220 -1.43 -22.71 -1.13
N ARG A 221 -0.74 -22.40 -0.03
CA ARG A 221 -1.16 -22.82 1.32
C ARG A 221 -2.49 -22.18 1.73
N ASP A 222 -3.19 -22.78 2.67
CA ASP A 222 -4.55 -22.42 3.08
C ASP A 222 -4.70 -20.90 3.37
N GLU A 223 -3.69 -20.31 4.01
CA GLU A 223 -3.65 -18.89 4.37
C GLU A 223 -3.76 -17.94 3.15
N ALA A 224 -3.32 -18.38 1.97
CA ALA A 224 -3.42 -17.59 0.73
C ALA A 224 -4.86 -17.37 0.27
N PHE A 225 -5.81 -18.18 0.75
CA PHE A 225 -7.23 -18.12 0.41
C PHE A 225 -8.10 -17.57 1.54
N GLU A 226 -7.62 -17.63 2.78
CA GLU A 226 -8.34 -17.22 3.99
C GLU A 226 -8.19 -15.72 4.30
N GLY A 227 -7.22 -15.06 3.69
CA GLY A 227 -7.01 -13.62 3.82
C GLY A 227 -5.88 -13.22 4.77
N ASP A 228 -5.20 -14.19 5.37
CA ASP A 228 -4.23 -14.02 6.44
C ASP A 228 -2.81 -13.87 5.92
N HIS A 229 -2.21 -12.68 6.12
CA HIS A 229 -0.77 -12.32 6.00
C HIS A 229 0.07 -12.89 4.83
N THR A 230 -0.54 -13.62 3.90
CA THR A 230 0.05 -14.38 2.81
C THR A 230 -0.51 -13.85 1.50
N GLU A 231 0.38 -13.56 0.57
CA GLU A 231 0.02 -13.03 -0.72
C GLU A 231 -0.32 -14.14 -1.71
N PHE A 232 -1.48 -14.03 -2.36
CA PHE A 232 -1.81 -14.79 -3.54
C PHE A 232 -1.13 -14.17 -4.77
N PHE A 233 -0.76 -14.99 -5.75
CA PHE A 233 -0.14 -14.53 -6.99
C PHE A 233 -1.07 -14.72 -8.18
N GLN A 234 -1.16 -13.69 -9.02
CA GLN A 234 -1.74 -13.79 -10.35
C GLN A 234 -0.67 -14.37 -11.28
N PHE A 235 -0.99 -15.45 -11.98
CA PHE A 235 -0.09 -16.13 -12.91
C PHE A 235 -0.37 -15.66 -14.32
N SER A 236 0.65 -15.53 -15.16
CA SER A 236 0.49 -15.22 -16.59
C SER A 236 -0.03 -16.39 -17.42
N VAL A 237 -0.51 -16.11 -18.63
CA VAL A 237 -0.97 -17.09 -19.62
C VAL A 237 0.07 -18.17 -19.89
N GLY A 238 -0.40 -19.41 -20.03
CA GLY A 238 0.41 -20.61 -20.22
C GLY A 238 0.56 -21.45 -18.96
N VAL A 239 0.34 -20.89 -17.77
CA VAL A 239 0.29 -21.65 -16.51
C VAL A 239 -1.10 -22.24 -16.31
N GLU A 240 -1.17 -23.55 -16.08
CA GLU A 240 -2.41 -24.29 -15.79
C GLU A 240 -2.13 -25.25 -14.62
N MET A 241 -2.82 -25.04 -13.49
CA MET A 241 -2.65 -25.83 -12.26
C MET A 241 -4.00 -26.36 -11.77
N VAL A 242 -4.04 -27.64 -11.43
CA VAL A 242 -5.13 -28.26 -10.65
C VAL A 242 -4.54 -28.62 -9.29
N TYR A 243 -4.95 -27.91 -8.24
CA TYR A 243 -4.40 -28.04 -6.89
C TYR A 243 -5.43 -28.64 -5.92
N SER A 244 -5.08 -29.76 -5.30
CA SER A 244 -5.91 -30.39 -4.27
C SER A 244 -5.59 -29.80 -2.91
N GLN A 245 -6.55 -29.08 -2.32
CA GLN A 245 -6.38 -28.47 -0.99
C GLN A 245 -6.25 -29.53 0.10
N ARG A 246 -6.97 -30.65 -0.03
CA ARG A 246 -6.87 -31.77 0.91
C ARG A 246 -5.53 -32.48 0.86
N ARG A 247 -4.97 -32.71 -0.34
CA ARG A 247 -3.65 -33.34 -0.48
C ARG A 247 -2.51 -32.35 -0.28
N ARG A 248 -2.80 -31.05 -0.34
CA ARG A 248 -1.83 -29.94 -0.38
C ARG A 248 -0.80 -30.13 -1.50
N ASP A 249 -1.27 -30.61 -2.64
CA ASP A 249 -0.42 -30.98 -3.79
C ASP A 249 -1.18 -30.91 -5.12
N PHE A 250 -0.44 -30.85 -6.22
CA PHE A 250 -1.00 -30.76 -7.57
C PHE A 250 -1.57 -32.10 -8.04
N GLU A 251 -2.75 -32.08 -8.65
CA GLU A 251 -3.27 -33.17 -9.49
C GLU A 251 -2.75 -33.07 -10.92
N ASP A 252 -2.63 -31.84 -11.43
CA ASP A 252 -2.02 -31.53 -12.70
C ASP A 252 -1.31 -30.18 -12.61
N TYR A 253 -0.17 -30.05 -13.29
CA TYR A 253 0.54 -28.79 -13.44
C TYR A 253 1.20 -28.78 -14.80
N ARG A 254 0.68 -27.93 -15.68
CA ARG A 254 1.15 -27.75 -17.05
C ARG A 254 1.70 -26.36 -17.29
N PHE A 255 2.60 -26.30 -18.26
CA PHE A 255 3.06 -25.07 -18.87
C PHE A 255 2.90 -25.18 -20.38
N MET A 256 2.18 -24.24 -20.99
CA MET A 256 1.90 -24.20 -22.43
C MET A 256 1.25 -25.49 -22.96
N GLY A 257 0.33 -26.08 -22.17
CA GLY A 257 -0.39 -27.31 -22.51
C GLY A 257 0.35 -28.62 -22.21
N GLU A 258 1.66 -28.57 -21.94
CA GLU A 258 2.49 -29.74 -21.64
C GLU A 258 2.72 -29.88 -20.14
N PRO A 259 2.82 -31.12 -19.60
CA PRO A 259 3.18 -31.32 -18.19
C PRO A 259 4.49 -30.61 -17.83
N LEU A 260 4.50 -29.92 -16.68
CA LEU A 260 5.67 -29.17 -16.22
C LEU A 260 6.85 -30.13 -16.00
N SER A 261 7.96 -29.92 -16.71
CA SER A 261 9.14 -30.79 -16.62
C SER A 261 10.02 -30.39 -15.44
N ASN A 262 10.37 -31.35 -14.57
CA ASN A 262 11.13 -31.07 -13.33
C ASN A 262 12.50 -30.43 -13.59
N ASP A 263 13.23 -30.92 -14.60
CA ASP A 263 14.61 -30.51 -14.86
C ASP A 263 14.71 -29.33 -15.82
N GLN A 264 13.60 -28.96 -16.48
CA GLN A 264 13.59 -27.82 -17.39
C GLN A 264 13.72 -26.51 -16.59
N LEU A 265 14.56 -25.61 -17.10
CA LEU A 265 14.66 -24.24 -16.60
C LEU A 265 13.59 -23.36 -17.25
N TYR A 266 12.92 -22.58 -16.41
CA TYR A 266 11.94 -21.58 -16.79
C TYR A 266 12.39 -20.22 -16.29
N THR A 267 12.20 -19.19 -17.11
CA THR A 267 12.41 -17.80 -16.72
C THR A 267 11.16 -17.26 -16.04
N ILE A 268 11.33 -16.72 -14.84
CA ILE A 268 10.24 -16.12 -14.08
C ILE A 268 10.48 -14.61 -13.91
N SER A 269 9.42 -13.81 -13.98
CA SER A 269 9.47 -12.42 -13.53
C SER A 269 8.89 -12.24 -12.14
N LEU A 270 9.55 -11.39 -11.34
CA LEU A 270 9.19 -11.11 -9.96
C LEU A 270 9.44 -9.63 -9.63
N GLN A 271 8.51 -8.99 -8.92
CA GLN A 271 8.60 -7.59 -8.50
C GLN A 271 9.68 -7.43 -7.40
N GLU A 272 10.28 -6.23 -7.28
CA GLU A 272 11.38 -5.94 -6.35
C GLU A 272 11.03 -6.32 -4.90
N TYR A 273 9.81 -6.03 -4.46
CA TYR A 273 9.31 -6.43 -3.14
C TYR A 273 9.44 -7.95 -2.91
N HIS A 274 8.86 -8.77 -3.77
CA HIS A 274 8.90 -10.24 -3.59
C HIS A 274 10.30 -10.81 -3.82
N ARG A 275 11.10 -10.21 -4.71
CA ARG A 275 12.50 -10.61 -4.92
C ARG A 275 13.31 -10.39 -3.65
N ASN A 276 13.15 -9.24 -2.98
CA ASN A 276 13.84 -8.94 -1.72
C ASN A 276 13.32 -9.78 -0.55
N ASN A 277 12.09 -10.27 -0.65
CA ASN A 277 11.43 -11.11 0.34
C ASN A 277 11.27 -12.56 -0.14
N CYS A 278 12.14 -13.06 -1.03
CA CYS A 278 11.92 -14.32 -1.74
C CYS A 278 11.64 -15.52 -0.81
N ALA A 279 12.35 -15.62 0.32
CA ALA A 279 12.15 -16.70 1.28
C ALA A 279 10.75 -16.68 1.92
N THR A 280 10.24 -15.49 2.26
CA THR A 280 8.92 -15.33 2.89
C THR A 280 7.79 -15.26 1.88
N SER A 281 8.03 -14.72 0.68
CA SER A 281 7.04 -14.61 -0.39
C SER A 281 6.86 -15.93 -1.17
N LEU A 282 7.95 -16.64 -1.46
CA LEU A 282 7.95 -17.82 -2.35
C LEU A 282 8.37 -19.12 -1.65
N GLY A 283 8.80 -19.08 -0.39
CA GLY A 283 9.19 -20.28 0.36
C GLY A 283 10.50 -20.90 -0.11
N ILE A 284 11.33 -20.10 -0.78
CA ILE A 284 12.64 -20.51 -1.31
C ILE A 284 13.66 -19.39 -1.08
N PRO A 285 14.85 -19.68 -0.51
CA PRO A 285 15.94 -18.72 -0.47
C PRO A 285 16.32 -18.28 -1.89
N ILE A 286 16.56 -16.99 -2.08
CA ILE A 286 16.88 -16.43 -3.41
C ILE A 286 18.17 -17.06 -3.99
N GLU A 287 19.08 -17.50 -3.12
CA GLU A 287 20.33 -18.17 -3.46
C GLU A 287 20.12 -19.47 -4.23
N GLU A 288 19.02 -20.20 -3.97
CA GLU A 288 18.68 -21.41 -4.73
C GLU A 288 18.29 -21.09 -6.18
N LEU A 289 17.73 -19.90 -6.44
CA LEU A 289 17.43 -19.45 -7.80
C LEU A 289 18.69 -18.94 -8.51
N TYR A 290 19.63 -18.33 -7.77
CA TYR A 290 20.92 -17.92 -8.32
C TYR A 290 21.79 -19.09 -8.77
N ALA A 291 21.59 -20.28 -8.19
CA ALA A 291 22.26 -21.50 -8.66
C ALA A 291 21.90 -21.85 -10.11
N ASN A 292 20.73 -21.42 -10.60
CA ASN A 292 20.28 -21.67 -11.98
C ASN A 292 20.74 -20.62 -12.99
N GLY A 293 21.24 -19.49 -12.51
CA GLY A 293 21.70 -18.40 -13.35
C GLY A 293 21.58 -17.03 -12.69
N ARG A 294 22.20 -16.05 -13.34
CA ARG A 294 22.25 -14.67 -12.84
C ARG A 294 20.90 -13.99 -13.01
N GLU A 295 20.45 -13.29 -11.96
CA GLU A 295 19.29 -12.40 -12.05
C GLU A 295 19.54 -11.24 -13.04
N LEU A 296 18.49 -10.81 -13.73
CA LEU A 296 18.52 -9.58 -14.53
C LEU A 296 17.43 -8.62 -14.08
N VAL A 297 17.72 -7.32 -14.10
CA VAL A 297 16.68 -6.29 -14.02
C VAL A 297 16.08 -6.14 -15.41
N LEU A 298 14.78 -6.42 -15.55
CA LEU A 298 14.04 -6.33 -16.81
C LEU A 298 13.49 -4.92 -17.05
N THR A 299 13.04 -4.27 -15.98
CA THR A 299 12.64 -2.85 -15.98
C THR A 299 12.97 -2.22 -14.63
N THR A 300 13.19 -0.90 -14.63
CA THR A 300 13.31 -0.10 -13.41
C THR A 300 11.98 0.46 -12.91
N ALA A 301 10.91 0.27 -13.69
CA ALA A 301 9.60 0.85 -13.48
C ALA A 301 8.53 -0.07 -14.06
N GLU A 302 7.80 -0.79 -13.20
CA GLU A 302 6.74 -1.69 -13.65
C GLU A 302 5.53 -0.96 -14.26
N GLN A 303 5.29 0.29 -13.85
CA GLN A 303 4.22 1.12 -14.43
C GLN A 303 4.47 1.42 -15.90
N ASP A 304 5.72 1.72 -16.25
CA ASP A 304 6.10 2.03 -17.64
C ASP A 304 5.79 0.83 -18.55
N VAL A 305 6.00 -0.40 -18.07
CA VAL A 305 5.67 -1.62 -18.81
C VAL A 305 4.17 -1.71 -19.11
N LEU A 306 3.32 -1.43 -18.13
CA LEU A 306 1.86 -1.42 -18.30
C LEU A 306 1.43 -0.29 -19.25
N ILE A 307 1.94 0.92 -19.04
CA ILE A 307 1.59 2.11 -19.82
C ILE A 307 1.99 1.94 -21.28
N GLU A 308 3.23 1.49 -21.54
CA GLU A 308 3.74 1.25 -22.89
C GLU A 308 2.97 0.13 -23.58
N TYR A 309 2.72 -0.99 -22.88
CA TYR A 309 1.96 -2.10 -23.46
C TYR A 309 0.55 -1.67 -23.86
N PHE A 310 -0.18 -0.99 -22.97
CA PHE A 310 -1.56 -0.58 -23.27
C PHE A 310 -1.60 0.52 -24.34
N ALA A 311 -0.64 1.44 -24.36
CA ALA A 311 -0.53 2.44 -25.43
C ALA A 311 -0.24 1.79 -26.80
N GLY A 312 0.57 0.73 -26.84
CA GLY A 312 0.88 -0.02 -28.07
C GLY A 312 -0.23 -0.99 -28.50
N ASN A 313 -1.06 -1.45 -27.55
CA ASN A 313 -2.11 -2.45 -27.77
C ASN A 313 -3.49 -1.86 -27.41
N VAL A 314 -4.01 -1.03 -28.32
CA VAL A 314 -5.22 -0.23 -28.10
C VAL A 314 -6.51 -1.03 -27.88
N ARG A 315 -6.52 -2.33 -28.16
CA ARG A 315 -7.64 -3.26 -27.89
C ARG A 315 -7.13 -4.48 -27.16
N GLN A 316 -7.71 -4.76 -26.00
CA GLN A 316 -7.38 -5.93 -25.19
C GLN A 316 -8.42 -7.04 -25.35
N GLN A 317 -8.04 -8.25 -24.98
CA GLN A 317 -8.97 -9.38 -24.85
C GLN A 317 -9.15 -9.68 -23.36
N VAL A 318 -10.28 -10.29 -23.01
CA VAL A 318 -10.48 -10.79 -21.65
C VAL A 318 -9.58 -12.01 -21.47
N PRO A 319 -8.70 -12.05 -20.46
CA PRO A 319 -7.90 -13.23 -20.17
C PRO A 319 -8.79 -14.45 -19.91
N LYS A 320 -8.38 -15.61 -20.42
CA LYS A 320 -9.08 -16.87 -20.09
C LYS A 320 -8.86 -17.19 -18.61
N PRO A 321 -9.92 -17.45 -17.83
CA PRO A 321 -9.80 -17.88 -16.45
C PRO A 321 -9.37 -19.35 -16.37
N GLY A 322 -9.07 -19.83 -15.16
CA GLY A 322 -8.79 -21.24 -14.90
C GLY A 322 -7.31 -21.58 -14.96
N ARG A 323 -6.44 -20.59 -14.72
CA ARG A 323 -5.00 -20.82 -14.55
C ARG A 323 -4.72 -21.61 -13.27
N LEU A 324 -5.60 -21.47 -12.28
CA LEU A 324 -5.64 -22.26 -11.06
C LEU A 324 -7.06 -22.80 -10.83
N VAL A 325 -7.17 -24.13 -10.72
CA VAL A 325 -8.40 -24.82 -10.33
C VAL A 325 -8.16 -25.49 -8.99
N LEU A 326 -8.99 -25.18 -8.00
CA LEU A 326 -8.95 -25.80 -6.68
C LEU A 326 -9.91 -26.99 -6.63
N VAL A 327 -9.45 -28.11 -6.06
CA VAL A 327 -10.26 -29.32 -5.84
C VAL A 327 -10.15 -29.78 -4.38
N GLU A 328 -11.23 -30.37 -3.88
CA GLU A 328 -11.34 -30.92 -2.51
C GLU A 328 -10.77 -32.34 -2.38
#